data_AF-A0A956G3L2-F1
#
_entry.id   AF-A0A956G3L2-F1
#
_cell.length_a   1.000
_cell.length_b   1.000
_cell.length_c   1.000
_cell.angle_alpha   90.00
_cell.angle_beta   90.00
_cell.angle_gamma   90.00
#
_symmetry.space_group_name_H-M   'P 1'
#
loop_
_entity.id
_entity.type
_entity.pdbx_description
1 polymer ?
#
loop_
_entity_poly.entity_id
_entity_poly.type
_entity_poly.pdbx_seq_one_letter_code
_entity_poly.pdbx_strand_id
1 'polypeptide(L)'
;MSRQERQERVERPASADGRKRRPLWRRPWLLLVLLVSALAAAIGYKRAERYVERDAAFCALCHERRREFDLWTDRAHRKIRCQSCHHESARSRLSMLLSYVFSGPPSAAGSANGSANGSAKGSAKGKRAKAARAHAQKPGVVLDACKRCHEQHDTRWKTAKNSAGHRAHESAKVRGKPVTCVSCHVRSAHQLTDSRQSCRDCHADMSRSGDKMQRLHCDACHNFLSKRKSLRPAKRTCLDCHRARNVKSIELSAHGAMGRFECSSCHRPHAKRGARRVACGTCHERIKSHGLHSHEEHKTCTSCHTPHGWTPTVARCKSCHEDVEHKKPLPAKKSCWSCHAFDKRGDAK
;
A
#
# COMPACT_ATOMS: atom_id res chain seq x y z
N MET A 1 -96.47 -9.27 -82.85
CA MET A 1 -95.14 -9.06 -83.48
C MET A 1 -94.04 -9.26 -82.44
N SER A 2 -93.24 -10.32 -82.64
CA SER A 2 -91.81 -10.54 -82.26
C SER A 2 -91.37 -10.60 -80.77
N ARG A 3 -90.89 -11.78 -80.29
CA ARG A 3 -89.46 -12.21 -80.11
C ARG A 3 -88.73 -11.40 -79.02
N GLN A 4 -88.01 -11.94 -78.03
CA GLN A 4 -87.15 -13.14 -77.94
C GLN A 4 -86.66 -13.31 -76.47
N GLU A 5 -86.42 -14.58 -76.04
CA GLU A 5 -85.28 -15.07 -75.19
C GLU A 5 -85.08 -14.50 -73.74
N ARG A 6 -84.57 -15.20 -72.71
CA ARG A 6 -83.99 -16.54 -72.47
C ARG A 6 -83.61 -16.63 -70.97
N GLN A 7 -83.50 -17.87 -70.45
CA GLN A 7 -82.67 -18.38 -69.34
C GLN A 7 -83.23 -18.58 -67.90
N GLU A 8 -83.20 -19.86 -67.51
CA GLU A 8 -83.36 -20.46 -66.19
C GLU A 8 -82.30 -20.01 -65.17
N ARG A 9 -82.67 -20.01 -63.88
CA ARG A 9 -81.75 -20.02 -62.74
C ARG A 9 -82.27 -20.97 -61.65
N VAL A 10 -81.58 -22.09 -61.48
CA VAL A 10 -81.61 -22.92 -60.27
C VAL A 10 -80.32 -22.61 -59.49
N GLU A 11 -80.39 -22.23 -58.21
CA GLU A 11 -79.28 -22.43 -57.25
C GLU A 11 -79.62 -22.17 -55.76
N ARG A 12 -79.58 -23.28 -54.99
CA ARG A 12 -79.02 -23.60 -53.63
C ARG A 12 -79.17 -22.65 -52.40
N PRO A 13 -79.35 -23.24 -51.19
CA PRO A 13 -79.30 -22.52 -49.92
C PRO A 13 -77.86 -22.25 -49.45
N ALA A 14 -77.62 -21.06 -48.91
CA ALA A 14 -76.34 -20.66 -48.34
C ALA A 14 -76.10 -21.29 -46.95
N SER A 15 -74.96 -21.96 -46.81
CA SER A 15 -74.41 -22.53 -45.58
C SER A 15 -73.88 -21.46 -44.62
N ALA A 16 -74.21 -21.58 -43.34
CA ALA A 16 -73.57 -20.85 -42.25
C ALA A 16 -72.31 -21.61 -41.76
N ASP A 17 -71.11 -21.09 -41.98
CA ASP A 17 -69.89 -21.49 -41.25
C ASP A 17 -69.49 -20.37 -40.28
N GLY A 18 -70.01 -20.45 -39.05
CA GLY A 18 -69.65 -19.61 -37.92
C GLY A 18 -68.64 -20.31 -37.01
N ARG A 19 -67.37 -20.32 -37.39
CA ARG A 19 -66.29 -20.90 -36.57
C ARG A 19 -66.04 -20.05 -35.31
N LYS A 20 -66.76 -20.36 -34.22
CA LYS A 20 -66.60 -19.72 -32.89
C LYS A 20 -65.17 -19.92 -32.37
N ARG A 21 -64.36 -18.86 -32.33
CA ARG A 21 -63.05 -18.85 -31.67
C ARG A 21 -63.26 -19.09 -30.17
N ARG A 22 -62.81 -20.25 -29.66
CA ARG A 22 -62.90 -20.58 -28.22
C ARG A 22 -61.95 -19.67 -27.41
N PRO A 23 -62.38 -19.13 -26.26
CA PRO A 23 -61.59 -18.19 -25.46
C PRO A 23 -60.34 -18.86 -24.87
N LEU A 24 -59.22 -18.13 -24.89
CA LEU A 24 -57.88 -18.61 -24.49
C LEU A 24 -57.80 -19.16 -23.06
N TRP A 25 -58.73 -18.79 -22.18
CA TRP A 25 -58.70 -19.09 -20.75
C TRP A 25 -59.11 -20.53 -20.38
N ARG A 26 -59.61 -21.35 -21.34
CA ARG A 26 -59.96 -22.76 -21.12
C ARG A 26 -58.84 -23.77 -21.39
N ARG A 27 -57.60 -23.32 -21.53
CA ARG A 27 -56.44 -24.20 -21.83
C ARG A 27 -55.52 -24.30 -20.61
N PRO A 28 -55.77 -25.23 -19.66
CA PRO A 28 -54.91 -25.42 -18.48
C PRO A 28 -53.44 -25.70 -18.86
N TRP A 29 -53.20 -26.25 -20.05
CA TRP A 29 -51.87 -26.41 -20.64
C TRP A 29 -51.12 -25.09 -20.89
N LEU A 30 -51.79 -23.98 -21.21
CA LEU A 30 -51.12 -22.67 -21.39
C LEU A 30 -50.64 -22.11 -20.04
N LEU A 31 -51.43 -22.28 -18.98
CA LEU A 31 -51.01 -21.91 -17.62
C LEU A 31 -49.85 -22.78 -17.15
N LEU A 32 -49.89 -24.09 -17.45
CA LEU A 32 -48.79 -25.01 -17.17
C LEU A 32 -47.50 -24.60 -17.90
N VAL A 33 -47.58 -24.28 -19.19
CA VAL A 33 -46.43 -23.82 -19.99
C VAL A 33 -45.85 -22.51 -19.46
N LEU A 34 -46.69 -21.56 -19.06
CA LEU A 34 -46.26 -20.31 -18.44
C LEU A 34 -45.56 -20.54 -17.10
N LEU A 35 -46.11 -21.42 -16.24
CA LEU A 35 -45.52 -21.79 -14.96
C LEU A 35 -44.15 -22.47 -15.13
N VAL A 36 -44.05 -23.43 -16.06
CA VAL A 36 -42.79 -24.12 -16.37
C VAL A 36 -41.75 -23.15 -16.94
N SER A 37 -42.16 -22.23 -17.81
CA SER A 37 -41.28 -21.21 -18.38
C SER A 37 -40.78 -20.23 -17.31
N ALA A 38 -41.66 -19.79 -16.41
CA ALA A 38 -41.30 -18.93 -15.29
C ALA A 38 -40.33 -19.63 -14.32
N LEU A 39 -40.57 -20.92 -14.03
CA LEU A 39 -39.68 -21.72 -13.19
C LEU A 39 -38.30 -21.90 -13.86
N ALA A 40 -38.26 -22.22 -15.15
CA ALA A 40 -37.02 -22.35 -15.91
C ALA A 40 -36.23 -21.02 -15.93
N ALA A 41 -36.92 -19.89 -16.12
CA ALA A 41 -36.31 -18.56 -16.04
C ALA A 41 -35.76 -18.26 -14.64
N ALA A 42 -36.49 -18.60 -13.58
CA ALA A 42 -36.04 -18.42 -12.20
C ALA A 42 -34.81 -19.29 -11.87
N ILE A 43 -34.78 -20.55 -12.32
CA ILE A 43 -33.62 -21.45 -12.17
C ILE A 43 -32.42 -20.91 -12.95
N GLY A 44 -32.62 -20.48 -14.20
CA GLY A 44 -31.60 -19.88 -15.03
C GLY A 44 -31.00 -18.62 -14.40
N TYR A 45 -31.86 -17.75 -13.88
CA TYR A 45 -31.46 -16.54 -13.15
C TYR A 45 -30.61 -16.90 -11.92
N LYS A 46 -31.08 -17.81 -11.05
CA LYS A 46 -30.33 -18.24 -9.85
C LYS A 46 -29.01 -18.92 -10.18
N ARG A 47 -28.90 -19.61 -11.32
CA ARG A 47 -27.65 -20.22 -11.79
C ARG A 47 -26.68 -19.14 -12.25
N ALA A 48 -27.15 -18.19 -13.05
CA ALA A 48 -26.32 -17.12 -13.59
C ALA A 48 -25.85 -16.14 -12.49
N GLU A 49 -26.71 -15.80 -11.53
CA GLU A 49 -26.36 -15.03 -10.33
C GLU A 49 -25.26 -15.73 -9.53
N ARG A 50 -25.43 -17.03 -9.22
CA ARG A 50 -24.41 -17.81 -8.50
C ARG A 50 -23.07 -17.85 -9.25
N TYR A 51 -23.09 -17.96 -10.57
CA TYR A 51 -21.86 -17.95 -11.38
C TYR A 51 -21.14 -16.61 -11.27
N VAL A 52 -21.87 -15.49 -11.41
CA VAL A 52 -21.30 -14.14 -11.28
C VAL A 52 -20.76 -13.88 -9.85
N GLU A 53 -21.48 -14.34 -8.83
CA GLU A 53 -21.18 -14.00 -7.43
C GLU A 53 -20.26 -14.99 -6.70
N ARG A 54 -20.13 -16.23 -7.18
CA ARG A 54 -19.45 -17.30 -6.43
C ARG A 54 -18.40 -18.04 -7.24
N ASP A 55 -18.30 -17.80 -8.54
CA ASP A 55 -17.33 -18.45 -9.40
C ASP A 55 -16.25 -17.46 -9.86
N ALA A 56 -14.98 -17.76 -9.54
CA ALA A 56 -13.86 -16.92 -9.99
C ALA A 56 -13.64 -17.01 -11.51
N ALA A 57 -14.10 -18.10 -12.15
CA ALA A 57 -14.03 -18.27 -13.60
C ALA A 57 -14.80 -17.17 -14.34
N PHE A 58 -15.90 -16.68 -13.76
CA PHE A 58 -16.63 -15.55 -14.35
C PHE A 58 -15.76 -14.30 -14.48
N CYS A 59 -15.00 -13.97 -13.42
CA CYS A 59 -14.08 -12.83 -13.42
C CYS A 59 -12.91 -13.06 -14.39
N ALA A 60 -12.43 -14.30 -14.48
CA ALA A 60 -11.37 -14.69 -15.40
C ALA A 60 -11.75 -14.36 -16.86
N LEU A 61 -13.01 -14.53 -17.29
CA LEU A 61 -13.45 -14.21 -18.66
C LEU A 61 -13.01 -12.80 -19.15
N CYS A 62 -12.90 -11.82 -18.24
CA CYS A 62 -12.45 -10.47 -18.55
C CYS A 62 -11.03 -10.13 -18.04
N HIS A 63 -10.49 -10.92 -17.11
CA HIS A 63 -9.20 -10.70 -16.45
C HIS A 63 -8.12 -11.76 -16.74
N GLU A 64 -8.41 -12.78 -17.54
CA GLU A 64 -7.56 -13.95 -17.88
C GLU A 64 -6.28 -13.61 -18.66
N ARG A 65 -6.19 -12.40 -19.24
CA ARG A 65 -4.97 -11.87 -19.87
C ARG A 65 -4.44 -10.61 -19.20
N ARG A 66 -4.76 -10.40 -17.93
CA ARG A 66 -4.25 -9.25 -17.18
C ARG A 66 -3.36 -9.67 -16.01
N ARG A 67 -2.29 -8.89 -15.84
CA ARG A 67 -1.27 -9.02 -14.78
C ARG A 67 -1.87 -9.25 -13.39
N GLU A 68 -3.02 -8.67 -13.07
CA GLU A 68 -3.64 -8.78 -11.74
C GLU A 68 -4.17 -10.18 -11.41
N PHE A 69 -4.68 -10.92 -12.40
CA PHE A 69 -5.24 -12.27 -12.22
C PHE A 69 -4.12 -13.31 -12.15
N ASP A 70 -3.13 -13.22 -13.04
CA ASP A 70 -1.95 -14.09 -13.04
C ASP A 70 -1.17 -13.96 -11.72
N LEU A 71 -1.00 -12.72 -11.24
CA LEU A 71 -0.34 -12.48 -9.96
C LEU A 71 -1.15 -12.95 -8.76
N TRP A 72 -2.44 -13.28 -8.91
CA TRP A 72 -3.27 -13.83 -7.83
C TRP A 72 -3.19 -15.35 -7.76
N THR A 73 -3.19 -16.03 -8.92
CA THR A 73 -3.18 -17.51 -9.00
C THR A 73 -1.93 -18.12 -8.37
N ASP A 74 -0.82 -17.38 -8.32
CA ASP A 74 0.45 -17.86 -7.78
C ASP A 74 0.62 -17.68 -6.26
N ARG A 75 -0.40 -17.21 -5.53
CA ARG A 75 -0.20 -16.61 -4.19
C ARG A 75 -1.00 -17.26 -3.08
N ALA A 76 -0.77 -16.76 -1.86
CA ALA A 76 -1.37 -17.27 -0.62
C ALA A 76 -2.91 -17.26 -0.65
N HIS A 77 -3.52 -16.32 -1.37
CA HIS A 77 -4.97 -16.19 -1.47
C HIS A 77 -5.57 -16.85 -2.73
N ARG A 78 -4.81 -17.62 -3.52
CA ARG A 78 -5.31 -18.26 -4.76
C ARG A 78 -6.55 -19.13 -4.58
N LYS A 79 -6.78 -19.65 -3.37
CA LYS A 79 -7.95 -20.46 -3.00
C LYS A 79 -9.14 -19.62 -2.50
N ILE A 80 -8.98 -18.30 -2.37
CA ILE A 80 -10.04 -17.38 -1.97
C ILE A 80 -10.71 -16.84 -3.24
N ARG A 81 -12.04 -16.88 -3.26
CA ARG A 81 -12.86 -16.33 -4.34
C ARG A 81 -12.72 -14.81 -4.40
N CYS A 82 -12.60 -14.24 -5.60
CA CYS A 82 -12.48 -12.80 -5.81
C CYS A 82 -13.62 -12.02 -5.13
N GLN A 83 -14.83 -12.56 -5.21
CA GLN A 83 -16.06 -11.96 -4.67
C GLN A 83 -16.11 -11.93 -3.13
N SER A 84 -15.23 -12.68 -2.45
CA SER A 84 -15.09 -12.59 -0.99
C SER A 84 -14.47 -11.25 -0.55
N CYS A 85 -13.81 -10.54 -1.47
CA CYS A 85 -13.19 -9.24 -1.20
C CYS A 85 -13.75 -8.12 -2.09
N HIS A 86 -14.10 -8.44 -3.34
CA HIS A 86 -14.71 -7.52 -4.29
C HIS A 86 -16.23 -7.66 -4.27
N HIS A 87 -16.90 -6.68 -3.67
CA HIS A 87 -18.36 -6.61 -3.71
C HIS A 87 -18.80 -5.58 -4.75
N GLU A 88 -19.61 -6.04 -5.69
CA GLU A 88 -20.16 -5.20 -6.75
C GLU A 88 -21.56 -4.69 -6.39
N SER A 89 -21.83 -3.44 -6.80
CA SER A 89 -23.18 -2.88 -6.68
C SER A 89 -24.18 -3.74 -7.47
N ALA A 90 -25.45 -3.79 -7.03
CA ALA A 90 -26.49 -4.56 -7.72
C ALA A 90 -26.62 -4.18 -9.21
N ARG A 91 -26.43 -2.88 -9.52
CA ARG A 91 -26.43 -2.37 -10.90
C ARG A 91 -25.27 -2.92 -11.74
N SER A 92 -24.06 -2.96 -11.17
CA SER A 92 -22.87 -3.52 -11.82
C SER A 92 -23.04 -5.02 -12.05
N ARG A 93 -23.49 -5.76 -11.02
CA ARG A 93 -23.81 -7.20 -11.12
C ARG A 93 -24.79 -7.50 -12.25
N LEU A 94 -25.92 -6.78 -12.29
CA LEU A 94 -26.92 -6.95 -13.33
C LEU A 94 -26.35 -6.61 -14.72
N SER A 95 -25.58 -5.52 -14.84
CA SER A 95 -24.97 -5.14 -16.12
C SER A 95 -23.99 -6.21 -16.63
N MET A 96 -23.19 -6.80 -15.75
CA MET A 96 -22.26 -7.88 -16.08
C MET A 96 -23.02 -9.17 -16.47
N LEU A 97 -24.07 -9.51 -15.73
CA LEU A 97 -24.94 -10.66 -16.01
C LEU A 97 -25.61 -10.54 -17.38
N LEU A 98 -26.24 -9.41 -17.67
CA LEU A 98 -26.90 -9.16 -18.95
C LEU A 98 -25.88 -9.19 -20.09
N SER A 99 -24.69 -8.63 -19.89
CA SER A 99 -23.62 -8.73 -20.88
C SER A 99 -23.25 -10.17 -21.20
N TYR A 100 -23.12 -11.05 -20.18
CA TYR A 100 -22.83 -12.47 -20.38
C TYR A 100 -23.96 -13.20 -21.10
N VAL A 101 -25.21 -13.03 -20.66
CA VAL A 101 -26.39 -13.69 -21.26
C VAL A 101 -26.57 -13.30 -22.73
N PHE A 102 -26.41 -12.00 -23.06
CA PHE A 102 -26.66 -11.52 -24.42
C PHE A 102 -25.45 -11.57 -25.35
N SER A 103 -24.23 -11.71 -24.82
CA SER A 103 -22.99 -11.68 -25.62
C SER A 103 -22.21 -12.99 -25.58
N GLY A 104 -22.62 -13.98 -24.77
CA GLY A 104 -21.88 -15.23 -24.53
C GLY A 104 -20.53 -15.02 -23.83
N PRO A 105 -19.78 -16.09 -23.54
CA PRO A 105 -18.40 -15.99 -23.06
C PRO A 105 -17.51 -15.31 -24.13
N PRO A 106 -16.46 -14.57 -23.73
CA PRO A 106 -15.49 -14.05 -24.68
C PRO A 106 -14.81 -15.20 -25.42
N SER A 107 -14.87 -15.17 -26.76
CA SER A 107 -14.08 -16.10 -27.57
C SER A 107 -12.59 -15.79 -27.36
N ALA A 108 -11.80 -16.84 -27.13
CA ALA A 108 -10.36 -16.77 -26.86
C ALA A 108 -9.55 -15.99 -27.94
N ALA A 109 -10.11 -15.85 -29.14
CA ALA A 109 -9.45 -15.32 -30.33
C ALA A 109 -9.24 -13.79 -30.40
N GLY A 110 -9.66 -12.99 -29.41
CA GLY A 110 -9.76 -11.53 -29.58
C GLY A 110 -8.76 -10.61 -28.87
N SER A 111 -7.70 -11.10 -28.20
CA SER A 111 -6.84 -10.20 -27.39
C SER A 111 -5.37 -10.62 -27.40
N ALA A 112 -4.74 -10.53 -28.56
CA ALA A 112 -3.31 -10.24 -28.63
C ALA A 112 -3.18 -8.78 -29.09
N ASN A 113 -2.59 -7.95 -28.22
CA ASN A 113 -2.09 -6.60 -28.48
C ASN A 113 -3.03 -5.61 -29.19
N GLY A 114 -3.52 -4.65 -28.40
CA GLY A 114 -3.99 -3.32 -28.81
C GLY A 114 -4.25 -3.08 -30.29
N SER A 115 -5.42 -3.49 -30.78
CA SER A 115 -6.19 -2.71 -31.75
C SER A 115 -7.56 -3.34 -31.85
N ALA A 116 -8.60 -2.51 -31.81
CA ALA A 116 -9.99 -2.92 -31.84
C ALA A 116 -10.45 -3.39 -33.23
N ASN A 117 -9.65 -4.15 -33.98
CA ASN A 117 -9.97 -4.59 -35.35
C ASN A 117 -10.32 -6.08 -35.50
N GLY A 118 -10.89 -6.70 -34.45
CA GLY A 118 -11.56 -8.00 -34.54
C GLY A 118 -13.08 -7.85 -34.65
N SER A 119 -13.65 -8.35 -35.75
CA SER A 119 -15.08 -8.37 -36.09
C SER A 119 -15.89 -9.31 -35.18
N ALA A 120 -16.09 -8.91 -33.93
CA ALA A 120 -17.27 -9.33 -33.17
C ALA A 120 -18.43 -8.42 -33.59
N LYS A 121 -19.55 -9.02 -34.04
CA LYS A 121 -20.80 -8.31 -34.39
C LYS A 121 -21.04 -7.11 -33.43
N GLY A 122 -21.13 -5.90 -33.99
CA GLY A 122 -20.97 -4.63 -33.27
C GLY A 122 -21.81 -4.41 -31.99
N SER A 123 -22.92 -5.13 -31.86
CA SER A 123 -23.79 -5.04 -30.67
C SER A 123 -23.20 -5.72 -29.42
N ALA A 124 -22.44 -6.81 -29.57
CA ALA A 124 -21.84 -7.54 -28.44
C ALA A 124 -20.62 -6.80 -27.84
N LYS A 125 -19.82 -6.15 -28.70
CA LYS A 125 -18.64 -5.36 -28.31
C LYS A 125 -19.04 -4.12 -27.49
N GLY A 126 -20.12 -3.43 -27.89
CA GLY A 126 -20.67 -2.27 -27.18
C GLY A 126 -21.26 -2.62 -25.80
N LYS A 127 -22.01 -3.73 -25.70
CA LYS A 127 -22.60 -4.19 -24.43
C LYS A 127 -21.52 -4.60 -23.41
N ARG A 128 -20.49 -5.33 -23.86
CA ARG A 128 -19.33 -5.69 -23.02
C ARG A 128 -18.55 -4.48 -22.55
N ALA A 129 -18.29 -3.50 -23.43
CA ALA A 129 -17.60 -2.27 -23.06
C ALA A 129 -18.41 -1.44 -22.03
N LYS A 130 -19.73 -1.39 -22.16
CA LYS A 130 -20.61 -0.73 -21.18
C LYS A 130 -20.59 -1.42 -19.82
N ALA A 131 -20.69 -2.74 -19.78
CA ALA A 131 -20.59 -3.52 -18.55
C ALA A 131 -19.21 -3.40 -17.89
N ALA A 132 -18.13 -3.45 -18.67
CA ALA A 132 -16.77 -3.25 -18.17
C ALA A 132 -16.56 -1.84 -17.60
N ARG A 133 -17.11 -0.79 -18.24
CA ARG A 133 -17.08 0.58 -17.70
C ARG A 133 -17.89 0.72 -16.40
N ALA A 134 -19.03 0.04 -16.28
CA ALA A 134 -19.83 0.05 -15.05
C ALA A 134 -19.09 -0.63 -13.88
N HIS A 135 -18.41 -1.76 -14.14
CA HIS A 135 -17.56 -2.44 -13.17
C HIS A 135 -16.31 -1.63 -12.81
N ALA A 136 -15.62 -1.01 -13.79
CA ALA A 136 -14.38 -0.26 -13.58
C ALA A 136 -14.54 1.01 -12.74
N GLN A 137 -15.75 1.57 -12.64
CA GLN A 137 -15.94 2.85 -11.97
C GLN A 137 -15.83 2.76 -10.44
N LYS A 138 -16.16 1.62 -9.79
CA LYS A 138 -16.02 1.44 -8.32
C LYS A 138 -16.04 -0.05 -7.87
N PRO A 139 -15.06 -0.90 -8.21
CA PRO A 139 -14.93 -2.18 -7.53
C PRO A 139 -14.35 -1.92 -6.12
N GLY A 140 -15.23 -1.61 -5.18
CA GLY A 140 -14.84 -1.37 -3.80
C GLY A 140 -14.40 -2.67 -3.14
N VAL A 141 -13.13 -2.76 -2.76
CA VAL A 141 -12.70 -3.81 -1.82
C VAL A 141 -13.32 -3.50 -0.47
N VAL A 142 -14.14 -4.43 0.04
CA VAL A 142 -14.76 -4.27 1.35
C VAL A 142 -13.68 -4.53 2.41
N LEU A 143 -13.17 -3.45 3.02
CA LEU A 143 -12.07 -3.53 4.00
C LEU A 143 -12.39 -4.47 5.19
N ASP A 144 -13.65 -4.51 5.62
CA ASP A 144 -14.10 -5.43 6.68
C ASP A 144 -14.01 -6.90 6.30
N ALA A 145 -14.04 -7.24 5.00
CA ALA A 145 -13.91 -8.62 4.55
C ALA A 145 -12.53 -9.19 4.87
N CYS A 146 -11.48 -8.36 4.75
CA CYS A 146 -10.12 -8.74 5.14
C CYS A 146 -10.06 -9.04 6.64
N LYS A 147 -10.61 -8.14 7.46
CA LYS A 147 -10.58 -8.26 8.93
C LYS A 147 -11.26 -9.52 9.43
N ARG A 148 -12.49 -9.81 8.96
CA ARG A 148 -13.25 -11.00 9.39
C ARG A 148 -12.50 -12.30 9.13
N CYS A 149 -11.95 -12.45 7.93
CA CYS A 149 -11.22 -13.66 7.55
C CYS A 149 -9.92 -13.81 8.36
N HIS A 150 -9.10 -12.77 8.43
CA HIS A 150 -7.82 -12.84 9.13
C HIS A 150 -7.97 -12.94 10.66
N GLU A 151 -9.00 -12.36 11.27
CA GLU A 151 -9.26 -12.50 12.71
C GLU A 151 -9.74 -13.92 13.09
N GLN A 152 -10.41 -14.62 12.17
CA GLN A 152 -10.94 -15.97 12.40
C GLN A 152 -9.93 -17.08 12.07
N HIS A 153 -9.09 -16.88 11.05
CA HIS A 153 -8.27 -17.96 10.48
C HIS A 153 -6.76 -17.80 10.70
N ASP A 154 -6.28 -16.65 11.19
CA ASP A 154 -4.85 -16.41 11.39
C ASP A 154 -4.57 -15.85 12.80
N THR A 155 -4.07 -16.70 13.70
CA THR A 155 -3.69 -16.26 15.06
C THR A 155 -2.51 -15.29 15.04
N ARG A 156 -1.65 -15.32 14.02
CA ARG A 156 -0.52 -14.38 13.85
C ARG A 156 -0.99 -12.99 13.44
N TRP A 157 -2.16 -12.88 12.81
CA TRP A 157 -2.77 -11.60 12.45
C TRP A 157 -2.92 -10.66 13.65
N LYS A 158 -3.36 -11.19 14.80
CA LYS A 158 -3.50 -10.39 16.04
C LYS A 158 -2.16 -9.77 16.47
N THR A 159 -1.07 -10.54 16.32
CA THR A 159 0.28 -10.05 16.63
C THR A 159 0.74 -9.01 15.62
N ALA A 160 0.48 -9.24 14.32
CA ALA A 160 0.84 -8.31 13.26
C ALA A 160 0.06 -6.99 13.36
N LYS A 161 -1.26 -7.04 13.56
CA LYS A 161 -2.13 -5.86 13.81
C LYS A 161 -1.64 -5.03 14.98
N ASN A 162 -1.17 -5.69 16.04
CA ASN A 162 -0.62 -5.02 17.23
C ASN A 162 0.89 -4.70 17.09
N SER A 163 1.40 -4.55 15.88
CA SER A 163 2.77 -4.06 15.69
C SER A 163 2.84 -2.53 15.71
N ALA A 164 4.04 -2.01 15.93
CA ALA A 164 4.33 -0.58 15.93
C ALA A 164 3.91 0.08 14.62
N GLY A 165 4.18 -0.60 13.49
CA GLY A 165 3.84 -0.12 12.16
C GLY A 165 2.34 0.01 11.96
N HIS A 166 1.58 -1.06 12.21
CA HIS A 166 0.12 -1.03 12.06
C HIS A 166 -0.53 0.01 12.97
N ARG A 167 -0.16 0.06 14.26
CA ARG A 167 -0.68 1.10 15.18
C ARG A 167 -0.39 2.52 14.73
N ALA A 168 0.80 2.76 14.17
CA ALA A 168 1.17 4.09 13.68
C ALA A 168 0.40 4.50 12.41
N HIS A 169 -0.16 3.55 11.67
CA HIS A 169 -0.82 3.80 10.39
C HIS A 169 -2.34 3.60 10.43
N GLU A 170 -2.88 2.85 11.39
CA GLU A 170 -4.31 2.50 11.48
C GLU A 170 -5.23 3.72 11.51
N SER A 171 -4.85 4.77 12.24
CA SER A 171 -5.59 6.03 12.32
C SER A 171 -4.97 7.18 11.51
N ALA A 172 -3.89 6.89 10.77
CA ALA A 172 -3.17 7.92 10.03
C ALA A 172 -3.94 8.35 8.78
N LYS A 173 -3.80 9.63 8.44
CA LYS A 173 -4.27 10.19 7.18
C LYS A 173 -3.09 10.78 6.43
N VAL A 174 -2.98 10.46 5.14
CA VAL A 174 -1.98 11.04 4.25
C VAL A 174 -2.72 11.86 3.20
N ARG A 175 -2.44 13.16 3.14
CA ARG A 175 -3.15 14.11 2.24
C ARG A 175 -4.67 14.03 2.40
N GLY A 176 -5.15 13.96 3.65
CA GLY A 176 -6.57 13.88 4.01
C GLY A 176 -7.25 12.51 3.81
N LYS A 177 -6.57 11.53 3.19
CA LYS A 177 -7.12 10.18 2.96
C LYS A 177 -6.67 9.21 4.05
N PRO A 178 -7.57 8.38 4.61
CA PRO A 178 -7.18 7.37 5.59
C PRO A 178 -6.27 6.32 4.96
N VAL A 179 -5.28 5.85 5.73
CA VAL A 179 -4.51 4.66 5.36
C VAL A 179 -5.40 3.43 5.54
N THR A 180 -5.50 2.59 4.51
CA THR A 180 -6.37 1.41 4.51
C THR A 180 -5.53 0.14 4.34
N CYS A 181 -6.10 -1.03 4.62
CA CYS A 181 -5.39 -2.30 4.42
C CYS A 181 -4.86 -2.42 2.98
N VAL A 182 -5.70 -2.02 2.01
CA VAL A 182 -5.38 -2.13 0.58
C VAL A 182 -4.38 -1.08 0.09
N SER A 183 -4.25 0.08 0.74
CA SER A 183 -3.23 1.07 0.34
C SER A 183 -1.80 0.55 0.48
N CYS A 184 -1.59 -0.46 1.33
CA CYS A 184 -0.31 -1.15 1.51
C CYS A 184 -0.36 -2.61 1.02
N HIS A 185 -1.33 -3.43 1.47
CA HIS A 185 -1.35 -4.87 1.24
C HIS A 185 -1.89 -5.29 -0.13
N VAL A 186 -2.73 -4.52 -0.83
CA VAL A 186 -3.21 -4.91 -2.18
C VAL A 186 -2.08 -4.92 -3.20
N ARG A 187 -1.09 -4.07 -2.99
CA ARG A 187 0.15 -4.06 -3.77
C ARG A 187 0.97 -5.31 -3.55
N SER A 188 0.79 -6.01 -2.43
CA SER A 188 1.37 -7.32 -2.16
C SER A 188 0.45 -8.46 -2.56
N ALA A 189 -0.88 -8.30 -2.44
CA ALA A 189 -1.90 -9.29 -2.78
C ALA A 189 -1.98 -9.55 -4.29
N HIS A 190 -1.80 -8.49 -5.10
CA HIS A 190 -1.65 -8.57 -6.55
C HIS A 190 -0.24 -8.19 -7.04
N GLN A 191 0.76 -8.01 -6.15
CA GLN A 191 2.16 -7.68 -6.52
C GLN A 191 2.35 -6.54 -7.54
N LEU A 192 1.55 -5.48 -7.44
CA LEU A 192 1.60 -4.38 -8.40
C LEU A 192 2.90 -3.56 -8.32
N THR A 193 3.59 -3.53 -7.17
CA THR A 193 4.81 -2.73 -6.94
C THR A 193 5.80 -3.36 -5.93
N ASP A 194 7.10 -2.99 -6.00
CA ASP A 194 8.13 -3.24 -4.96
C ASP A 194 7.66 -2.75 -3.57
N SER A 195 7.98 -3.48 -2.49
CA SER A 195 7.65 -3.10 -1.11
C SER A 195 8.22 -1.73 -0.74
N ARG A 196 9.36 -1.31 -1.28
CA ARG A 196 9.90 0.07 -1.06
C ARG A 196 8.98 1.13 -1.61
N GLN A 197 8.37 0.86 -2.76
CA GLN A 197 7.49 1.81 -3.42
C GLN A 197 6.22 2.05 -2.60
N SER A 198 5.74 1.02 -1.90
CA SER A 198 4.60 1.17 -0.98
C SER A 198 4.81 2.21 0.11
N CYS A 199 6.03 2.33 0.64
CA CYS A 199 6.36 3.36 1.61
C CYS A 199 6.43 4.74 0.96
N ARG A 200 7.05 4.86 -0.22
CA ARG A 200 7.34 6.14 -0.90
C ARG A 200 6.11 6.87 -1.42
N ASP A 201 5.04 6.15 -1.75
CA ASP A 201 3.81 6.78 -2.24
C ASP A 201 3.18 7.73 -1.21
N CYS A 202 3.42 7.46 0.08
CA CYS A 202 3.02 8.32 1.19
C CYS A 202 4.20 9.12 1.77
N HIS A 203 5.40 8.53 1.83
CA HIS A 203 6.60 9.13 2.40
C HIS A 203 7.59 9.62 1.33
N ALA A 204 7.11 10.42 0.37
CA ALA A 204 7.89 10.85 -0.78
C ALA A 204 9.17 11.63 -0.39
N ASP A 205 9.10 12.43 0.67
CA ASP A 205 10.21 13.29 1.12
C ASP A 205 11.22 12.56 2.03
N MET A 206 10.95 11.29 2.36
CA MET A 206 11.83 10.49 3.22
C MET A 206 12.93 9.82 2.39
N SER A 207 13.94 10.61 2.02
CA SER A 207 15.20 10.07 1.51
C SER A 207 16.09 9.61 2.67
N ARG A 208 17.04 8.70 2.40
CA ARG A 208 18.14 8.39 3.34
C ARG A 208 19.41 8.96 2.75
N SER A 209 20.19 9.69 3.54
CA SER A 209 21.48 10.19 3.09
C SER A 209 22.62 9.35 3.66
N GLY A 210 23.57 8.98 2.79
CA GLY A 210 24.85 8.38 3.17
C GLY A 210 25.19 7.18 2.31
N ASP A 211 26.40 7.17 1.79
CA ASP A 211 26.87 6.28 0.73
C ASP A 211 26.60 4.79 1.02
N LYS A 212 26.60 4.40 2.31
CA LYS A 212 26.38 3.00 2.75
C LYS A 212 24.96 2.65 3.23
N MET A 213 24.20 3.60 3.81
CA MET A 213 22.84 3.33 4.32
C MET A 213 21.73 3.62 3.29
N GLN A 214 22.03 4.38 2.25
CA GLN A 214 21.05 4.78 1.21
C GLN A 214 20.41 3.59 0.48
N ARG A 215 21.14 2.47 0.34
CA ARG A 215 20.67 1.25 -0.36
C ARG A 215 19.80 0.33 0.52
N LEU A 216 19.71 0.58 1.82
CA LEU A 216 18.91 -0.25 2.72
C LEU A 216 17.41 -0.06 2.46
N HIS A 217 16.62 -1.13 2.63
CA HIS A 217 15.16 -1.01 2.65
C HIS A 217 14.70 -0.28 3.95
N CYS A 218 13.52 0.35 3.93
CA CYS A 218 13.01 1.16 5.06
C CYS A 218 12.93 0.37 6.37
N ASP A 219 12.52 -0.88 6.28
CA ASP A 219 12.27 -1.82 7.37
C ASP A 219 13.53 -2.28 8.11
N ALA A 220 14.70 -2.17 7.48
CA ALA A 220 16.00 -2.43 8.12
C ALA A 220 16.21 -1.55 9.36
N CYS A 221 15.57 -0.37 9.39
CA CYS A 221 15.55 0.51 10.56
C CYS A 221 14.13 0.62 11.15
N HIS A 222 13.13 0.82 10.29
CA HIS A 222 11.72 0.96 10.67
C HIS A 222 11.03 -0.41 10.64
N ASN A 223 11.40 -1.31 11.55
CA ASN A 223 10.78 -2.63 11.61
C ASN A 223 9.28 -2.49 11.90
N PHE A 224 8.48 -2.66 10.85
CA PHE A 224 7.04 -2.46 10.88
C PHE A 224 6.34 -3.42 11.84
N LEU A 225 6.83 -4.65 11.92
CA LEU A 225 6.30 -5.71 12.78
C LEU A 225 6.87 -5.68 14.21
N SER A 226 7.62 -4.63 14.56
CA SER A 226 8.16 -4.49 15.91
C SER A 226 7.04 -4.43 16.95
N LYS A 227 7.25 -5.06 18.11
CA LYS A 227 6.34 -4.95 19.26
C LYS A 227 6.54 -3.64 20.05
N ARG A 228 7.53 -2.81 19.68
CA ARG A 228 7.82 -1.54 20.38
C ARG A 228 6.68 -0.53 20.26
N LYS A 229 6.64 0.44 21.17
CA LYS A 229 5.64 1.52 21.14
C LYS A 229 5.77 2.43 19.92
N SER A 230 6.99 2.64 19.41
CA SER A 230 7.28 3.55 18.30
C SER A 230 7.95 2.83 17.14
N LEU A 231 7.61 3.27 15.91
CA LEU A 231 8.30 2.88 14.67
C LEU A 231 9.61 3.65 14.46
N ARG A 232 9.90 4.66 15.29
CA ARG A 232 11.21 5.34 15.27
C ARG A 232 12.28 4.37 15.78
N PRO A 233 13.39 4.18 15.04
CA PRO A 233 14.47 3.30 15.47
C PRO A 233 15.06 3.81 16.78
N ALA A 234 15.17 2.93 17.77
CA ALA A 234 15.85 3.24 19.02
C ALA A 234 17.37 3.07 18.86
N LYS A 235 18.16 3.64 19.77
CA LYS A 235 19.62 3.51 19.86
C LYS A 235 20.09 2.08 19.63
N ARG A 236 19.45 1.11 20.29
CA ARG A 236 19.76 -0.33 20.13
C ARG A 236 19.68 -0.80 18.68
N THR A 237 18.69 -0.37 17.91
CA THR A 237 18.56 -0.76 16.49
C THR A 237 19.78 -0.32 15.66
N CYS A 238 20.29 0.88 15.94
CA CYS A 238 21.50 1.39 15.30
C CYS A 238 22.73 0.57 15.70
N LEU A 239 22.88 0.33 17.02
CA LEU A 239 24.03 -0.39 17.57
C LEU A 239 24.10 -1.84 17.12
N ASP A 240 22.98 -2.55 17.11
CA ASP A 240 22.94 -3.97 16.73
C ASP A 240 23.47 -4.16 15.30
N CYS A 241 23.02 -3.32 14.36
CA CYS A 241 23.51 -3.36 12.98
C CYS A 241 24.97 -2.88 12.86
N HIS A 242 25.33 -1.76 13.48
CA HIS A 242 26.68 -1.23 13.36
C HIS A 242 27.75 -2.14 13.98
N ARG A 243 27.44 -2.83 15.10
CA ARG A 243 28.30 -3.86 15.69
C ARG A 243 28.42 -5.05 14.75
N ALA A 244 27.30 -5.57 14.24
CA ALA A 244 27.30 -6.67 13.28
C ALA A 244 28.06 -6.35 11.98
N ARG A 245 28.26 -5.06 11.66
CA ARG A 245 29.00 -4.57 10.50
C ARG A 245 30.39 -4.03 10.83
N ASN A 246 30.89 -4.24 12.05
CA ASN A 246 32.20 -3.78 12.53
C ASN A 246 32.49 -2.30 12.21
N VAL A 247 31.49 -1.43 12.38
CA VAL A 247 31.64 0.00 12.14
C VAL A 247 32.41 0.62 13.31
N LYS A 248 33.74 0.76 13.14
CA LYS A 248 34.73 1.22 14.16
C LYS A 248 34.38 2.51 14.90
N SER A 249 33.47 3.34 14.40
CA SER A 249 33.17 4.66 14.97
C SER A 249 32.24 4.64 16.20
N ILE A 250 31.97 3.48 16.81
CA ILE A 250 31.06 3.33 17.96
C ILE A 250 31.82 2.83 19.21
N GLU A 251 32.85 3.54 19.62
CA GLU A 251 33.25 3.49 21.02
C GLU A 251 32.39 4.51 21.79
N LEU A 252 31.23 4.05 22.26
CA LEU A 252 30.36 4.81 23.13
C LEU A 252 30.72 4.46 24.57
N SER A 253 31.37 5.37 25.27
CA SER A 253 31.52 5.21 26.71
C SER A 253 30.14 5.28 27.36
N ALA A 254 29.77 4.25 28.13
CA ALA A 254 28.45 4.15 28.77
C ALA A 254 28.17 5.35 29.71
N HIS A 255 29.23 5.94 30.25
CA HIS A 255 29.21 7.10 31.13
C HIS A 255 29.53 8.42 30.41
N GLY A 256 29.73 8.39 29.10
CA GLY A 256 30.00 9.60 28.31
C GLY A 256 28.77 10.50 28.26
N ALA A 257 28.99 11.83 28.23
CA ALA A 257 27.92 12.84 28.17
C ALA A 257 26.92 12.58 27.03
N MET A 258 27.41 12.01 25.91
CA MET A 258 26.60 11.70 24.73
C MET A 258 26.05 10.26 24.72
N GLY A 259 26.52 9.40 25.62
CA GLY A 259 26.14 7.99 25.72
C GLY A 259 24.68 7.78 26.13
N ARG A 260 24.05 8.75 26.78
CA ARG A 260 22.64 8.67 27.23
C ARG A 260 21.60 9.07 26.18
N PHE A 261 22.01 9.69 25.07
CA PHE A 261 21.06 10.16 24.05
C PHE A 261 20.77 9.07 23.01
N GLU A 262 19.59 9.18 22.40
CA GLU A 262 19.29 8.42 21.19
C GLU A 262 20.23 8.88 20.07
N CYS A 263 20.71 7.93 19.24
CA CYS A 263 21.56 8.28 18.10
C CYS A 263 20.89 9.34 17.20
N SER A 264 19.55 9.29 17.10
CA SER A 264 18.75 10.21 16.29
C SER A 264 18.65 11.64 16.85
N SER A 265 19.05 11.86 18.11
CA SER A 265 19.12 13.21 18.69
C SER A 265 20.21 14.06 18.03
N CYS A 266 21.29 13.42 17.58
CA CYS A 266 22.39 14.07 16.88
C CYS A 266 22.43 13.70 15.41
N HIS A 267 22.26 12.42 15.07
CA HIS A 267 22.28 11.94 13.69
C HIS A 267 20.89 12.02 13.05
N ARG A 268 20.79 12.60 11.86
CA ARG A 268 19.57 12.70 11.05
C ARG A 268 19.73 11.86 9.78
N PRO A 269 19.39 10.55 9.79
CA PRO A 269 19.57 9.67 8.63
C PRO A 269 18.78 10.09 7.40
N HIS A 270 17.69 10.84 7.60
CA HIS A 270 16.84 11.37 6.54
C HIS A 270 17.20 12.79 6.08
N ALA A 271 18.09 13.48 6.78
CA ALA A 271 18.53 14.81 6.35
C ALA A 271 19.39 14.71 5.10
N LYS A 272 19.46 15.77 4.29
CA LYS A 272 20.34 15.86 3.11
C LYS A 272 21.82 15.66 3.50
N ARG A 273 22.66 15.29 2.52
CA ARG A 273 24.13 15.20 2.71
C ARG A 273 24.65 16.53 3.30
N GLY A 274 25.52 16.46 4.31
CA GLY A 274 26.01 17.62 5.07
C GLY A 274 25.20 17.98 6.33
N ALA A 275 23.87 17.82 6.31
CA ALA A 275 22.99 18.13 7.45
C ALA A 275 22.71 16.91 8.37
N ARG A 276 23.54 15.86 8.27
CA ARG A 276 23.34 14.59 8.97
C ARG A 276 23.61 14.69 10.47
N ARG A 277 24.38 15.68 10.92
CA ARG A 277 24.57 15.92 12.35
C ARG A 277 23.97 17.26 12.72
N VAL A 278 23.21 17.28 13.81
CA VAL A 278 22.76 18.51 14.44
C VAL A 278 24.00 19.29 14.89
N ALA A 279 24.01 20.60 14.65
CA ALA A 279 25.12 21.45 15.08
C ALA A 279 25.12 21.54 16.61
N CYS A 280 26.27 21.38 17.26
CA CYS A 280 26.38 21.36 18.72
C CYS A 280 25.76 22.62 19.37
N GLY A 281 25.91 23.77 18.71
CA GLY A 281 25.40 25.05 19.17
C GLY A 281 23.88 25.15 19.24
N THR A 282 23.10 24.26 18.60
CA THR A 282 21.62 24.30 18.74
C THR A 282 21.15 23.81 20.11
N CYS A 283 22.01 23.13 20.86
CA CYS A 283 21.72 22.71 22.24
C CYS A 283 22.69 23.37 23.25
N HIS A 284 23.93 23.64 22.81
CA HIS A 284 24.98 24.26 23.62
C HIS A 284 25.18 25.73 23.24
N GLU A 285 24.11 26.52 23.24
CA GLU A 285 24.12 27.90 22.74
C GLU A 285 25.15 28.80 23.45
N ARG A 286 25.25 28.65 24.78
CA ARG A 286 26.13 29.47 25.61
C ARG A 286 27.62 29.10 25.47
N ILE A 287 27.95 27.96 24.90
CA ILE A 287 29.34 27.46 24.95
C ILE A 287 30.32 28.36 24.18
N LYS A 288 29.87 29.03 23.12
CA LYS A 288 30.70 29.84 22.22
C LYS A 288 31.27 31.11 22.86
N SER A 289 30.76 31.52 24.02
CA SER A 289 31.15 32.77 24.68
C SER A 289 31.85 32.53 26.04
N HIS A 290 32.17 31.28 26.38
CA HIS A 290 32.75 30.93 27.68
C HIS A 290 34.02 30.10 27.55
N GLY A 291 34.96 30.35 28.46
CA GLY A 291 36.21 29.62 28.56
C GLY A 291 37.07 29.73 27.30
N LEU A 292 37.79 28.64 26.97
CA LEU A 292 38.59 28.51 25.76
C LEU A 292 37.83 28.83 24.47
N HIS A 293 36.53 28.53 24.40
CA HIS A 293 35.70 28.72 23.22
C HIS A 293 35.38 30.18 22.90
N SER A 294 35.70 31.11 23.80
CA SER A 294 35.58 32.55 23.53
C SER A 294 36.58 33.04 22.48
N HIS A 295 37.68 32.30 22.27
CA HIS A 295 38.67 32.53 21.24
C HIS A 295 38.25 31.88 19.91
N GLU A 296 38.54 32.54 18.79
CA GLU A 296 38.11 32.09 17.45
C GLU A 296 38.68 30.71 17.10
N GLU A 297 39.94 30.48 17.49
CA GLU A 297 40.74 29.29 17.25
C GLU A 297 40.12 28.04 17.89
N HIS A 298 39.30 28.21 18.94
CA HIS A 298 38.65 27.12 19.67
C HIS A 298 37.17 26.95 19.33
N LYS A 299 36.62 27.65 18.33
CA LYS A 299 35.20 27.52 17.96
C LYS A 299 34.88 26.23 17.21
N THR A 300 35.87 25.58 16.59
CA THR A 300 35.68 24.30 15.89
C THR A 300 35.71 23.13 16.88
N CYS A 301 34.56 22.73 17.41
CA CYS A 301 34.50 21.74 18.51
C CYS A 301 35.28 20.45 18.22
N THR A 302 35.25 19.95 16.98
CA THR A 302 35.89 18.67 16.61
C THR A 302 37.42 18.75 16.41
N SER A 303 38.01 19.95 16.46
CA SER A 303 39.47 20.10 16.47
C SER A 303 40.07 19.59 17.78
N CYS A 304 39.32 19.63 18.88
CA CYS A 304 39.74 19.11 20.18
C CYS A 304 38.87 17.94 20.66
N HIS A 305 37.55 18.00 20.46
CA HIS A 305 36.61 17.00 20.95
C HIS A 305 36.38 15.87 19.94
N THR A 306 36.52 14.63 20.39
CA THR A 306 36.16 13.45 19.59
C THR A 306 34.66 13.14 19.75
N PRO A 307 33.88 13.03 18.66
CA PRO A 307 32.48 12.58 18.76
C PRO A 307 32.35 11.26 19.50
N HIS A 308 31.27 11.08 20.26
CA HIS A 308 30.99 9.93 21.14
C HIS A 308 31.86 9.78 22.41
N GLY A 309 33.08 10.34 22.45
CA GLY A 309 33.92 10.41 23.66
C GLY A 309 33.82 11.75 24.41
N TRP A 310 33.67 12.85 23.66
CA TRP A 310 33.56 14.27 24.04
C TRP A 310 34.65 14.85 24.97
N THR A 311 35.35 14.05 25.77
CA THR A 311 36.45 14.55 26.59
C THR A 311 37.70 14.76 25.70
N PRO A 312 38.25 15.97 25.59
CA PRO A 312 39.50 16.20 24.87
C PRO A 312 40.68 15.64 25.69
N THR A 313 41.74 15.23 25.01
CA THR A 313 42.95 14.71 25.68
C THR A 313 44.03 15.79 25.74
N VAL A 314 44.94 15.70 26.72
CA VAL A 314 46.09 16.62 26.80
C VAL A 314 46.93 16.59 25.52
N ALA A 315 47.05 15.41 24.89
CA ALA A 315 47.74 15.25 23.61
C ALA A 315 47.11 16.10 22.49
N ARG A 316 45.78 16.24 22.45
CA ARG A 316 45.07 17.11 21.49
C ARG A 316 45.34 18.60 21.71
N CYS A 317 45.62 19.01 22.95
CA CYS A 317 46.00 20.39 23.24
C CYS A 317 47.45 20.64 22.79
N LYS A 318 48.35 19.70 23.12
CA LYS A 318 49.78 19.80 22.78
C LYS A 318 50.07 19.76 21.28
N SER A 319 49.16 19.24 20.45
CA SER A 319 49.36 19.26 18.99
C SER A 319 49.29 20.66 18.37
N CYS A 320 48.85 21.67 19.12
CA CYS A 320 48.87 23.07 18.69
C CYS A 320 49.62 23.98 19.69
N HIS A 321 49.73 23.56 20.95
CA HIS A 321 50.41 24.28 22.03
C HIS A 321 51.70 23.55 22.42
N GLU A 322 52.65 23.51 21.50
CA GLU A 322 53.92 22.80 21.68
C GLU A 322 54.80 23.49 22.74
N ASP A 323 54.70 24.82 22.86
CA ASP A 323 55.52 25.64 23.75
C ASP A 323 54.96 25.75 25.19
N VAL A 324 53.88 25.02 25.52
CA VAL A 324 53.27 25.07 26.86
C VAL A 324 53.93 24.04 27.77
N GLU A 325 54.96 24.48 28.48
CA GLU A 325 55.67 23.69 29.48
C GLU A 325 55.27 24.07 30.91
N HIS A 326 55.07 23.05 31.75
CA HIS A 326 54.91 23.26 33.19
C HIS A 326 56.26 23.06 33.86
N LYS A 327 56.64 23.97 34.78
CA LYS A 327 57.85 23.82 35.62
C LYS A 327 57.87 22.52 36.45
N LYS A 328 56.70 21.91 36.68
CA LYS A 328 56.54 20.61 37.34
C LYS A 328 55.74 19.67 36.44
N PRO A 329 56.06 18.37 36.41
CA PRO A 329 55.32 17.40 35.59
C PRO A 329 53.83 17.43 35.90
N LEU A 330 53.00 17.44 34.86
CA LEU A 330 51.56 17.30 35.03
C LEU A 330 51.28 15.92 35.66
N PRO A 331 50.55 15.81 36.79
CA PRO A 331 50.25 14.52 37.39
C PRO A 331 49.53 13.63 36.37
N ALA A 332 49.94 12.36 36.24
CA ALA A 332 49.51 11.47 35.16
C ALA A 332 47.98 11.28 34.99
N LYS A 333 47.18 11.67 35.98
CA LYS A 333 45.71 11.58 35.98
C LYS A 333 44.99 12.94 36.01
N LYS A 334 45.73 14.05 35.97
CA LYS A 334 45.16 15.40 35.97
C LYS A 334 45.17 16.00 34.58
N SER A 335 44.13 16.75 34.28
CA SER A 335 43.91 17.44 33.03
C SER A 335 44.14 18.94 33.21
N CYS A 336 44.40 19.68 32.13
CA CYS A 336 44.69 21.12 32.24
C CYS A 336 43.55 21.88 32.96
N TRP A 337 42.30 21.51 32.72
CA TRP A 337 41.12 22.12 33.34
C TRP A 337 40.92 21.78 34.83
N SER A 338 41.72 20.88 35.41
CA SER A 338 41.69 20.65 36.86
C SER A 338 42.31 21.80 37.64
N CYS A 339 43.22 22.55 37.01
CA CYS A 339 43.92 23.68 37.62
C CYS A 339 43.67 24.99 36.87
N HIS A 340 43.39 24.98 35.57
CA HIS A 340 43.16 26.19 34.78
C HIS A 340 41.67 26.46 34.55
N ALA A 341 41.24 27.70 34.79
CA ALA A 341 39.87 28.13 34.53
C ALA A 341 39.63 28.52 33.04
N PHE A 342 40.69 28.86 32.32
CA PHE A 342 40.67 29.28 30.91
C PHE A 342 39.65 30.38 30.59
N ASP A 343 39.44 31.32 31.52
CA ASP A 343 38.71 32.57 31.25
C ASP A 343 39.64 33.61 30.61
N LYS A 344 39.16 34.84 30.40
CA LYS A 344 39.94 35.92 29.78
C LYS A 344 41.24 36.27 30.55
N ARG A 345 41.39 35.85 31.81
CA ARG A 345 42.57 36.13 32.64
C ARG A 345 43.57 34.98 32.64
N GLY A 346 43.15 33.76 32.25
CA GLY A 346 44.04 32.61 32.13
C GLY A 346 44.54 32.04 33.46
N ASP A 347 43.97 32.46 34.59
CA ASP A 347 44.49 32.16 35.92
C ASP A 347 44.33 30.68 36.32
N ALA A 348 45.29 30.19 37.09
CA ALA A 348 45.16 28.94 37.83
C ALA A 348 44.17 29.14 39.00
N LYS A 349 43.35 28.13 39.26
CA LYS A 349 42.31 28.11 40.31
C LYS A 349 42.89 28.06 41.72
#